data_AF-A0A938X5X9-F1
#
_entry.id   AF-A0A938X5X9-F1
#
_cell.length_a   1.000
_cell.length_b   1.000
_cell.length_c   1.000
_cell.angle_alpha   90.00
_cell.angle_beta   90.00
_cell.angle_gamma   90.00
#
_symmetry.space_group_name_H-M   'P 1'
#
loop_
_entity.id
_entity.type
_entity.pdbx_description
1 polymer ?
#
loop_
_entity_poly.entity_id
_entity_poly.type
_entity_poly.pdbx_seq_one_letter_code
_entity_poly.pdbx_strand_id
1 'polypeptide(L)'
;MEPTHLFVGIIFGAAILLMLVLSFYLLSGRGANLIAGYNTLPETEKAKYDKPRLCRSVGVLMLQITAAFCVLAVGILIDLVWLIVSGAVLFAAVIIVGLVRLNTDPRIKK
;
A
#
# COMPACT_ATOMS: atom_id res chain seq x y z
N MET A 1 20.20 -13.41 -17.96
CA MET A 1 19.69 -12.21 -17.28
C MET A 1 20.87 -11.26 -17.16
N GLU A 2 20.82 -10.11 -17.82
CA GLU A 2 21.86 -9.09 -17.69
C GLU A 2 22.05 -8.70 -16.22
N PRO A 3 23.27 -8.37 -15.76
CA PRO A 3 23.53 -8.03 -14.36
C PRO A 3 22.62 -6.90 -13.84
N THR A 4 22.19 -5.99 -14.71
CA THR A 4 21.25 -4.90 -14.39
C THR A 4 19.89 -5.42 -13.90
N HIS A 5 19.29 -6.41 -14.57
CA HIS A 5 17.98 -6.95 -14.17
C HIS A 5 18.07 -7.72 -12.84
N LEU A 6 19.22 -8.31 -12.53
CA LEU A 6 19.44 -8.95 -11.23
C LEU A 6 19.44 -7.90 -10.11
N PHE A 7 20.17 -6.79 -10.26
CA PHE A 7 20.16 -5.70 -9.28
C PHE A 7 18.76 -5.10 -9.11
N VAL A 8 18.06 -4.85 -10.22
CA VAL A 8 16.68 -4.34 -10.20
C VAL A 8 15.74 -5.32 -9.49
N GLY A 9 15.87 -6.62 -9.75
CA GLY A 9 15.08 -7.66 -9.09
C GLY A 9 15.28 -7.70 -7.58
N ILE A 10 16.52 -7.53 -7.11
CA ILE A 10 16.84 -7.47 -5.68
C ILE A 10 16.18 -6.25 -5.03
N ILE A 11 16.27 -5.08 -5.66
CA ILE A 11 15.68 -3.84 -5.15
C ILE A 11 14.16 -3.97 -5.03
N PHE A 12 13.50 -4.44 -6.09
CA PHE A 12 12.06 -4.65 -6.07
C PHE A 12 11.64 -5.72 -5.06
N GLY A 13 12.37 -6.83 -4.99
CA GLY A 13 12.10 -7.89 -4.02
C GLY A 13 12.18 -7.39 -2.57
N ALA A 14 13.21 -6.61 -2.23
CA ALA A 14 13.36 -6.01 -0.91
C ALA A 14 12.21 -5.02 -0.59
N ALA A 15 11.82 -4.18 -1.55
CA ALA A 15 10.70 -3.26 -1.39
C ALA A 15 9.38 -3.99 -1.17
N ILE A 16 9.09 -5.03 -1.97
CA ILE A 16 7.88 -5.86 -1.85
C ILE A 16 7.84 -6.54 -0.47
N LEU A 17 8.96 -7.12 -0.02
CA LEU A 17 9.03 -7.77 1.29
C LEU A 17 8.74 -6.78 2.42
N LEU A 18 9.35 -5.59 2.38
CA LEU A 18 9.08 -4.53 3.36
C LEU A 18 7.61 -4.13 3.35
N MET A 19 7.03 -3.91 2.17
CA MET A 19 5.63 -3.54 2.06
C MET A 19 4.69 -4.61 2.62
N LEU A 20 4.97 -5.90 2.36
CA LEU A 20 4.20 -7.01 2.92
C LEU A 20 4.26 -7.03 4.44
N VAL A 21 5.46 -6.91 5.04
CA VAL A 21 5.64 -6.89 6.49
C VAL A 21 4.83 -5.77 7.13
N LEU A 22 4.94 -4.54 6.60
CA LEU A 22 4.19 -3.39 7.09
C LEU A 22 2.68 -3.58 6.90
N SER A 23 2.28 -4.14 5.77
CA SER A 23 0.89 -4.43 5.46
C SER A 23 0.27 -5.42 6.47
N PHE A 24 0.96 -6.51 6.79
CA PHE A 24 0.52 -7.47 7.80
C PHE A 24 0.49 -6.85 9.21
N TYR A 25 1.47 -6.01 9.53
CA TYR A 25 1.48 -5.27 10.79
C TYR A 25 0.27 -4.33 10.92
N LEU A 26 -0.10 -3.63 9.84
CA LEU A 26 -1.32 -2.81 9.78
C LEU A 26 -2.60 -3.66 9.90
N LEU A 27 -2.66 -4.80 9.20
CA LEU A 27 -3.79 -5.74 9.26
C LEU A 27 -4.00 -6.34 10.66
N SER A 28 -2.96 -6.41 11.49
CA SER A 28 -3.09 -6.80 12.90
C SER A 28 -3.91 -5.80 13.74
N GLY A 29 -4.23 -4.63 13.20
CA GLY A 29 -4.97 -3.56 13.88
C GLY A 29 -4.07 -2.66 14.76
N ARG A 30 -2.77 -2.92 14.82
CA ARG A 30 -1.84 -2.26 15.76
C ARG A 30 -1.03 -1.12 15.13
N GLY A 31 -0.92 -1.09 13.80
CA GLY A 31 -0.01 -0.18 13.07
C GLY A 31 -0.46 1.27 12.88
N ALA A 32 -1.28 1.83 13.76
CA ALA A 32 -1.80 3.20 13.58
C ALA A 32 -0.68 4.26 13.63
N ASN A 33 0.40 3.93 14.35
CA ASN A 33 1.62 4.72 14.43
C ASN A 33 2.32 4.90 13.07
N LEU A 34 2.00 4.09 12.06
CA LEU A 34 2.52 4.25 10.70
C LEU A 34 1.62 5.16 9.83
N ILE A 35 0.44 5.53 10.33
CA ILE A 35 -0.53 6.33 9.59
C ILE A 35 -0.28 7.80 9.93
N ALA A 36 0.57 8.45 9.14
CA ALA A 36 0.95 9.85 9.36
C ALA A 36 -0.28 10.77 9.52
N GLY A 37 -1.28 10.66 8.63
CA GLY A 37 -2.50 11.46 8.70
C GLY A 37 -3.36 11.21 9.94
N TYR A 38 -3.20 10.09 10.64
CA TYR A 38 -3.85 9.84 11.92
C TYR A 38 -3.02 10.39 13.08
N ASN A 39 -1.69 10.21 13.04
CA ASN A 39 -0.80 10.66 14.10
C ASN A 39 -0.71 12.19 14.24
N THR A 40 -0.89 12.92 13.14
CA THR A 40 -0.88 14.40 13.11
C THR A 40 -2.19 15.03 13.59
N LEU A 41 -3.26 14.24 13.80
CA LEU A 41 -4.50 14.74 14.36
C LEU A 41 -4.35 15.12 15.85
N PRO A 42 -5.09 16.12 16.34
CA PRO A 42 -5.27 16.33 17.77
C PRO A 42 -5.91 15.11 18.45
N GLU A 43 -5.64 14.90 19.74
CA GLU A 43 -6.18 13.76 20.49
C GLU A 43 -7.72 13.70 20.48
N THR A 44 -8.39 14.87 20.48
CA THR A 44 -9.85 14.99 20.36
C THR A 44 -10.39 14.46 19.03
N GLU A 45 -9.66 14.68 17.93
CA GLU A 45 -10.03 14.17 16.61
C GLU A 45 -9.66 12.70 16.44
N LYS A 46 -8.51 12.26 16.98
CA LYS A 46 -8.11 10.84 17.00
C LYS A 46 -9.15 9.95 17.68
N ALA A 47 -9.76 10.43 18.77
CA ALA A 47 -10.78 9.69 19.51
C ALA A 47 -12.01 9.32 18.68
N LYS A 48 -12.30 10.08 17.60
CA LYS A 48 -13.39 9.84 16.67
C LYS A 48 -13.12 8.72 15.68
N TYR A 49 -11.95 8.09 15.68
CA TYR A 49 -11.62 7.00 14.76
C TYR A 49 -11.66 5.64 15.46
N ASP A 50 -12.12 4.62 14.75
CA ASP A 50 -11.87 3.22 15.10
C ASP A 50 -10.45 2.85 14.66
N LYS A 51 -9.50 3.00 15.59
CA LYS A 51 -8.07 2.75 15.35
C LYS A 51 -7.80 1.37 14.73
N PRO A 52 -8.24 0.22 15.30
CA PRO A 52 -8.07 -1.09 14.67
C PRO A 52 -8.62 -1.17 13.24
N ARG A 53 -9.78 -0.58 12.98
CA ARG A 53 -10.42 -0.63 11.67
C ARG A 53 -9.75 0.26 10.65
N LEU A 54 -9.29 1.44 11.06
CA LEU A 54 -8.44 2.32 10.26
C LEU A 54 -7.14 1.59 9.86
N CYS A 55 -6.43 0.99 10.83
CA CYS A 55 -5.23 0.19 10.59
C CYS A 55 -5.47 -0.91 9.56
N ARG A 56 -6.52 -1.71 9.74
CA ARG A 56 -6.86 -2.80 8.82
C ARG A 56 -7.18 -2.28 7.42
N SER A 57 -7.91 -1.18 7.32
CA SER A 57 -8.28 -0.60 6.01
C SER A 57 -7.05 -0.07 5.26
N VAL A 58 -6.13 0.60 5.95
CA VAL A 58 -4.84 1.03 5.37
C VAL A 58 -3.97 -0.18 5.03
N GLY A 59 -3.98 -1.23 5.86
CA GLY A 59 -3.29 -2.49 5.57
C GLY A 59 -3.82 -3.21 4.33
N VAL A 60 -5.14 -3.25 4.12
CA VAL A 60 -5.72 -3.80 2.88
C VAL A 60 -5.30 -2.97 1.67
N LEU A 61 -5.36 -1.65 1.77
CA LEU A 61 -4.89 -0.76 0.71
C LEU A 61 -3.40 -1.01 0.39
N MET A 62 -2.56 -1.17 1.41
CA MET A 62 -1.14 -1.43 1.24
C MET A 62 -0.87 -2.79 0.56
N LEU A 63 -1.66 -3.83 0.85
CA LEU A 63 -1.61 -5.10 0.09
C LEU A 63 -1.96 -4.90 -1.39
N GLN A 64 -3.02 -4.14 -1.68
CA GLN A 64 -3.44 -3.89 -3.06
C GLN A 64 -2.38 -3.09 -3.84
N ILE A 65 -1.78 -2.09 -3.21
CA ILE A 65 -0.66 -1.31 -3.76
C ILE A 65 0.53 -2.23 -4.03
N THR A 66 0.86 -3.12 -3.08
CA THR A 66 1.95 -4.10 -3.23
C THR A 66 1.69 -5.03 -4.42
N ALA A 67 0.46 -5.53 -4.58
CA ALA A 67 0.09 -6.39 -5.71
C ALA A 67 0.22 -5.65 -7.06
N ALA A 68 -0.24 -4.40 -7.14
CA ALA A 68 -0.09 -3.59 -8.34
C ALA A 68 1.39 -3.30 -8.66
N PHE A 69 2.20 -3.06 -7.63
CA PHE A 69 3.64 -2.88 -7.75
C PHE A 69 4.34 -4.14 -8.27
N CYS A 70 3.92 -5.34 -7.87
CA CYS A 70 4.43 -6.60 -8.43
C CYS A 70 4.20 -6.71 -9.94
N VAL A 71 3.01 -6.31 -10.43
CA VAL A 71 2.71 -6.33 -11.88
C VAL A 71 3.69 -5.42 -12.64
N LEU A 72 3.90 -4.21 -12.11
CA LEU A 72 4.86 -3.25 -12.67
C LEU A 72 6.30 -3.79 -12.63
N ALA A 73 6.72 -4.36 -11.50
CA ALA A 73 8.06 -4.92 -11.33
C ALA A 73 8.32 -6.09 -12.30
N VAL A 74 7.34 -6.99 -12.48
CA VAL A 74 7.43 -8.06 -13.49
C VAL A 74 7.59 -7.46 -14.87
N GLY A 75 6.75 -6.48 -15.26
CA GLY A 75 6.85 -5.81 -16.56
C GLY A 75 8.23 -5.23 -16.84
N ILE A 76 8.88 -4.62 -15.85
CA ILE A 76 10.25 -4.11 -15.96
C ILE A 76 11.27 -5.24 -16.12
N LEU A 77 11.12 -6.33 -15.36
CA LEU A 77 12.10 -7.43 -15.38
C LEU A 77 12.11 -8.23 -16.69
N ILE A 78 11.00 -8.23 -17.43
CA ILE A 78 10.86 -8.92 -18.73
C ILE A 78 10.70 -7.96 -19.92
N ASP A 79 10.98 -6.67 -19.72
CA ASP A 79 10.92 -5.60 -20.73
C ASP A 79 9.58 -5.52 -21.49
N LEU A 80 8.48 -5.78 -20.79
CA LEU A 80 7.14 -5.88 -21.38
C LEU A 80 6.33 -4.60 -21.15
N VAL A 81 6.42 -3.67 -22.10
CA VAL A 81 5.86 -2.30 -21.99
C VAL A 81 4.38 -2.28 -21.60
N TRP A 82 3.53 -3.12 -22.20
CA TRP A 82 2.10 -3.13 -21.87
C TRP A 82 1.83 -3.56 -20.41
N LEU A 83 2.70 -4.42 -19.86
CA LEU A 83 2.61 -4.84 -18.46
C LEU A 83 3.07 -3.73 -17.51
N ILE A 84 4.11 -2.98 -17.90
CA ILE A 84 4.56 -1.78 -17.17
C ILE A 84 3.45 -0.73 -17.12
N VAL A 85 2.84 -0.41 -18.28
CA VAL A 85 1.76 0.58 -18.38
C VAL A 85 0.54 0.13 -17.59
N SER A 86 0.10 -1.12 -17.74
CA SER A 86 -1.05 -1.64 -17.00
C SER A 86 -0.80 -1.69 -15.49
N GLY A 87 0.41 -2.07 -15.06
CA GLY A 87 0.83 -2.02 -13.66
C GLY A 87 0.80 -0.60 -13.09
N ALA A 88 1.30 0.39 -13.84
CA ALA A 88 1.27 1.80 -13.43
C ALA A 88 -0.16 2.34 -13.31
N VAL A 89 -1.03 2.03 -14.29
CA VAL A 89 -2.45 2.42 -14.27
C VAL A 89 -3.17 1.76 -13.09
N LEU A 90 -2.93 0.46 -12.85
CA LEU A 90 -3.51 -0.27 -11.73
C LEU A 90 -3.06 0.32 -10.39
N PHE A 91 -1.78 0.65 -10.25
CA PHE A 91 -1.22 1.26 -9.04
C PHE A 91 -1.89 2.60 -8.73
N ALA A 92 -2.03 3.48 -9.73
CA ALA A 92 -2.73 4.75 -9.57
C ALA A 92 -4.21 4.56 -9.22
N ALA A 93 -4.90 3.64 -9.91
CA ALA A 93 -6.31 3.33 -9.65
C ALA A 93 -6.53 2.82 -8.22
N VAL A 94 -5.68 1.92 -7.73
CA VAL A 94 -5.75 1.40 -6.36
C VAL A 94 -5.57 2.51 -5.33
N ILE A 95 -4.61 3.42 -5.54
CA ILE A 95 -4.42 4.56 -4.63
C ILE A 95 -5.67 5.44 -4.61
N ILE A 96 -6.19 5.82 -5.77
CA ILE A 96 -7.37 6.70 -5.87
C ILE A 96 -8.57 6.04 -5.16
N VAL A 97 -8.89 4.80 -5.51
CA VAL A 97 -10.02 4.06 -4.92
C VAL A 97 -9.81 3.87 -3.41
N GLY A 98 -8.58 3.57 -3.00
CA GLY A 98 -8.19 3.42 -1.60
C GLY A 98 -8.41 4.70 -0.79
N LEU A 99 -7.95 5.84 -1.30
CA LEU A 99 -8.13 7.14 -0.67
C LEU A 99 -9.60 7.52 -0.57
N VAL A 100 -10.37 7.34 -1.65
CA VAL A 100 -11.83 7.56 -1.63
C VAL A 100 -12.48 6.70 -0.55
N ARG A 101 -12.17 5.39 -0.51
CA ARG A 101 -12.73 4.48 0.49
C ARG A 101 -12.35 4.87 1.92
N LEU A 102 -11.08 5.20 2.17
CA LEU A 102 -10.62 5.61 3.51
C LEU A 102 -11.27 6.91 3.99
N ASN A 103 -11.61 7.80 3.06
CA ASN A 103 -12.27 9.07 3.38
C ASN A 103 -13.79 8.97 3.49
N THR A 104 -14.41 7.99 2.80
CA THR A 104 -15.87 7.87 2.70
C THR A 104 -16.47 6.78 3.58
N ASP A 105 -15.71 5.75 3.98
CA ASP A 105 -16.27 4.64 4.78
C ASP A 105 -16.67 5.17 6.16
N PRO A 106 -17.99 5.27 6.45
CA PRO A 106 -18.47 5.85 7.71
C PRO A 106 -18.04 4.98 8.89
N ARG A 107 -17.65 3.73 8.64
CA ARG A 107 -17.30 2.76 9.66
C ARG A 107 -15.88 2.95 10.20
N ILE A 108 -15.06 3.78 9.56
CA ILE A 108 -13.71 4.15 10.03
C ILE A 108 -13.79 5.21 11.13
N LYS A 109 -14.79 6.10 11.04
CA LYS A 109 -15.14 7.03 12.11
C LYS A 109 -16.12 6.35 13.07
N LYS A 110 -16.01 6.64 14.35
CA LYS A 110 -16.92 6.20 15.40
C LYS A 110 -18.15 7.09 15.45
#